data_AF-A0A1I5K3L6-F1
#
_entry.id   AF-A0A1I5K3L6-F1
#
_cell.length_a   1.000
_cell.length_b   1.000
_cell.length_c   1.000
_cell.angle_alpha   90.00
_cell.angle_beta   90.00
_cell.angle_gamma   90.00
#
_symmetry.space_group_name_H-M   'P 1'
#
loop_
_entity.id
_entity.type
_entity.pdbx_description
1 polymer ?
#
loop_
_entity_poly.entity_id
_entity_poly.type
_entity_poly.pdbx_seq_one_letter_code
_entity_poly.pdbx_strand_id
1 'polypeptide(L)'
;MDRHKAVLLGIAMLAGMTGAGQANAQTFRNYHCVDGTQFIVGFYDDDTRAFLQIDGEPVTLAKRLTVSGARYSGAGITLRIGKAGAATVKHLKRPVTACSVI
;
A
#
# COMPACT_ATOMS: atom_id res chain seq x y z
N MET A 1 14.27 -0.54 -54.54
CA MET A 1 14.19 0.54 -53.53
C MET A 1 13.53 0.01 -52.24
N ASP A 2 13.89 -1.21 -51.82
CA ASP A 2 13.01 -2.01 -50.94
C ASP A 2 13.68 -2.49 -49.66
N ARG A 3 15.01 -2.47 -49.63
CA ARG A 3 15.79 -2.87 -48.45
C ARG A 3 15.73 -1.83 -47.33
N HIS A 4 15.74 -0.54 -47.69
CA HIS A 4 15.69 0.56 -46.73
C HIS A 4 14.32 0.67 -46.03
N LYS A 5 13.22 0.39 -46.74
CA LYS A 5 11.87 0.39 -46.15
C LYS A 5 11.66 -0.78 -45.19
N ALA A 6 12.20 -1.95 -45.50
CA ALA A 6 12.15 -3.12 -44.63
C ALA A 6 12.94 -2.91 -43.31
N VAL A 7 14.09 -2.25 -43.37
CA VAL A 7 14.90 -1.93 -42.18
C VAL A 7 14.19 -0.92 -41.27
N LEU A 8 13.53 0.09 -41.84
CA LEU A 8 12.78 1.08 -41.06
C LEU A 8 11.55 0.48 -40.35
N LEU A 9 10.86 -0.47 -41.00
CA LEU A 9 9.74 -1.22 -40.40
C LEU A 9 10.20 -2.10 -39.22
N GLY A 10 11.38 -2.73 -39.33
CA GLY A 10 11.96 -3.51 -38.23
C GLY A 10 12.28 -2.65 -36.99
N ILE A 11 12.85 -1.46 -37.18
CA ILE A 11 13.23 -0.57 -36.08
C ILE A 11 11.99 0.00 -35.36
N ALA A 12 10.91 0.29 -36.09
CA ALA A 12 9.65 0.76 -35.49
C ALA A 12 8.97 -0.29 -34.60
N MET A 13 9.08 -1.60 -34.91
CA MET A 13 8.51 -2.66 -34.07
C MET A 13 9.29 -2.87 -32.76
N LEU A 14 10.59 -2.61 -32.73
CA LEU A 14 11.43 -2.75 -31.54
C LEU A 14 11.28 -1.57 -30.55
N ALA A 15 10.81 -0.40 -31.00
CA ALA A 15 10.59 0.76 -30.13
C ALA A 15 9.35 0.62 -29.23
N GLY A 16 8.37 -0.21 -29.62
CA GLY A 16 7.11 -0.40 -28.88
C GLY A 16 7.21 -1.29 -27.64
N MET A 17 8.38 -1.90 -27.37
CA MET A 17 8.56 -2.83 -26.26
C MET A 17 9.27 -2.21 -25.04
N THR A 18 9.57 -0.90 -25.07
CA THR A 18 10.20 -0.23 -23.94
C THR A 18 9.17 0.16 -22.89
N GLY A 19 9.01 -0.72 -21.91
CA GLY A 19 8.60 -0.35 -20.56
C GLY A 19 7.10 -0.25 -20.33
N ALA A 20 6.40 -1.38 -20.36
CA ALA A 20 5.38 -1.58 -19.33
C ALA A 20 6.16 -1.72 -18.00
N GLY A 21 6.50 -0.59 -17.39
CA GLY A 21 7.08 -0.58 -16.05
C GLY A 21 6.15 -1.42 -15.18
N GLN A 22 6.69 -2.48 -14.56
CA GLN A 22 5.94 -3.22 -13.55
C GLN A 22 5.36 -2.18 -12.61
N ALA A 23 4.03 -2.13 -12.52
CA ALA A 23 3.33 -1.22 -11.62
C ALA A 23 3.99 -1.36 -10.24
N ASN A 24 4.42 -0.23 -9.68
CA ASN A 24 5.06 -0.15 -8.36
C ASN A 24 4.35 -1.11 -7.40
N ALA A 25 5.10 -1.89 -6.64
CA ALA A 25 4.60 -3.04 -5.89
C ALA A 25 3.69 -2.57 -4.75
N GLN A 26 2.42 -2.34 -5.06
CA GLN A 26 1.41 -1.96 -4.09
C GLN A 26 1.07 -3.16 -3.22
N THR A 27 1.20 -2.98 -1.90
CA THR A 27 0.88 -4.03 -0.93
C THR A 27 -0.44 -3.69 -0.27
N PHE A 28 -1.45 -4.53 -0.50
CA PHE A 28 -2.74 -4.46 0.20
C PHE A 28 -2.81 -5.56 1.27
N ARG A 29 -3.24 -5.18 2.47
CA ARG A 29 -3.43 -6.12 3.58
C ARG A 29 -4.82 -5.94 4.16
N ASN A 30 -5.55 -7.04 4.27
CA ASN A 30 -6.81 -7.10 4.98
C ASN A 30 -6.53 -7.46 6.43
N TYR A 31 -7.11 -6.72 7.36
CA TYR A 31 -6.95 -6.94 8.79
C TYR A 31 -8.28 -7.29 9.42
N HIS A 32 -8.22 -8.25 10.34
CA HIS A 32 -9.29 -8.57 11.27
C HIS A 32 -8.79 -8.40 12.70
N CYS A 33 -9.54 -7.66 13.52
CA CYS A 33 -9.18 -7.35 14.89
C CYS A 33 -10.04 -8.12 15.90
N VAL A 34 -9.53 -8.28 17.12
CA VAL A 34 -10.20 -9.03 18.20
C VAL A 34 -11.55 -8.42 18.59
N ASP A 35 -11.72 -7.12 18.42
CA ASP A 35 -12.97 -6.39 18.67
C ASP A 35 -13.97 -6.44 17.50
N GLY A 36 -13.67 -7.23 16.47
CA GLY A 36 -14.48 -7.35 15.25
C GLY A 36 -14.22 -6.25 14.22
N THR A 37 -13.35 -5.27 14.50
CA THR A 37 -12.97 -4.25 13.51
C THR A 37 -12.30 -4.92 12.31
N GLN A 38 -12.75 -4.58 11.12
CA GLN A 38 -12.14 -5.01 9.86
C GLN A 38 -11.74 -3.80 9.04
N PHE A 39 -10.56 -3.85 8.43
CA PHE A 39 -10.09 -2.78 7.54
C PHE A 39 -9.10 -3.30 6.52
N ILE A 40 -8.99 -2.58 5.41
CA ILE A 40 -7.98 -2.81 4.38
C ILE A 40 -6.97 -1.69 4.49
N VAL A 41 -5.68 -2.00 4.33
CA VAL A 41 -4.63 -0.97 4.19
C VAL A 41 -3.81 -1.19 2.92
N GLY A 42 -3.64 -0.12 2.16
CA GLY A 42 -2.70 -0.02 1.05
C GLY A 42 -1.41 0.69 1.47
N PHE A 43 -0.28 0.10 1.07
CA PHE A 43 1.05 0.71 1.10
C PHE A 43 1.59 0.79 -0.32
N TYR A 44 2.19 1.92 -0.66
CA TYR A 44 2.76 2.19 -1.99
C TYR A 44 4.25 2.51 -1.84
N ASP A 45 5.10 2.04 -2.76
CA ASP A 45 6.56 2.16 -2.63
C ASP A 45 7.05 3.61 -2.48
N ASP A 46 6.48 4.53 -3.25
CA ASP A 46 6.86 5.95 -3.27
C ASP A 46 6.05 6.81 -2.27
N ASP A 47 5.17 6.21 -1.47
CA ASP A 47 4.36 6.92 -0.48
C ASP A 47 4.52 6.30 0.90
N THR A 48 5.06 7.10 1.82
CA THR A 48 5.25 6.64 3.21
C THR A 48 3.94 6.54 4.00
N ARG A 49 2.81 7.04 3.48
CA ARG A 49 1.51 7.00 4.15
C ARG A 49 0.88 5.62 4.05
N ALA A 50 -0.07 5.37 4.95
CA ALA A 50 -0.92 4.19 4.90
C ALA A 50 -2.33 4.62 4.51
N PHE A 51 -2.92 3.98 3.50
CA PHE A 51 -4.25 4.30 3.01
C PHE A 51 -5.23 3.25 3.50
N LEU A 52 -6.05 3.59 4.48
CA LEU A 52 -7.00 2.67 5.11
C LEU A 52 -8.39 2.83 4.52
N GLN A 53 -9.08 1.71 4.35
CA GLN A 53 -10.52 1.64 4.21
C GLN A 53 -11.07 1.01 5.49
N ILE A 54 -11.72 1.78 6.35
CA ILE A 54 -12.24 1.34 7.66
C ILE A 54 -13.63 1.93 7.90
N ASP A 55 -14.55 1.13 8.42
CA ASP A 55 -15.96 1.50 8.63
C ASP A 55 -16.63 2.10 7.35
N GLY A 56 -16.14 1.74 6.16
CA GLY A 56 -16.63 2.25 4.88
C GLY A 56 -16.02 3.59 4.42
N GLU A 57 -15.14 4.20 5.22
CA GLU A 57 -14.51 5.48 4.91
C GLU A 57 -13.03 5.31 4.51
N PRO A 58 -12.57 6.04 3.46
CA PRO A 58 -11.16 6.12 3.13
C PRO A 58 -10.44 7.10 4.08
N VAL A 59 -9.41 6.62 4.77
CA VAL A 59 -8.61 7.40 5.70
C VAL A 59 -7.13 7.30 5.34
N THR A 60 -6.48 8.45 5.15
CA THR A 60 -5.03 8.49 4.95
C THR A 60 -4.32 8.71 6.29
N LEU A 61 -3.42 7.82 6.65
CA LEU A 61 -2.61 7.90 7.86
C LEU A 61 -1.17 8.29 7.52
N ALA A 62 -0.69 9.36 8.15
CA ALA A 62 0.71 9.77 8.02
C ALA A 62 1.61 8.85 8.86
N LYS A 63 2.77 8.46 8.29
CA LYS A 63 3.82 7.76 9.03
C LYS A 63 4.34 8.62 10.16
N ARG A 64 4.56 8.02 11.32
CA ARG A 64 5.12 8.64 12.52
C ARG A 64 6.41 7.94 12.91
N LEU A 65 7.32 8.71 13.49
CA LEU A 65 8.55 8.17 14.05
C LEU A 65 8.24 7.19 15.18
N THR A 66 8.97 6.09 15.20
CA THR A 66 8.88 5.03 16.21
C THR A 66 10.27 4.41 16.36
N VAL A 67 10.58 3.92 17.56
CA VAL A 67 11.85 3.24 17.84
C VAL A 67 11.91 1.89 17.12
N SER A 68 10.77 1.22 16.96
CA SER A 68 10.67 -0.06 16.25
C SER A 68 9.34 -0.20 15.51
N GLY A 69 9.35 -1.02 14.45
CA GLY A 69 8.19 -1.25 13.60
C GLY A 69 7.77 -0.01 12.81
N ALA A 70 6.48 0.10 12.54
CA ALA A 70 5.87 1.25 11.89
C ALA A 70 4.67 1.75 12.69
N ARG A 71 4.49 3.07 12.74
CA ARG A 71 3.32 3.73 13.31
C ARG A 71 2.75 4.70 12.29
N TYR A 72 1.45 4.64 12.09
CA TYR A 72 0.71 5.54 11.21
C TYR A 72 -0.43 6.17 12.01
N SER A 73 -0.75 7.44 11.75
CA SER A 73 -1.87 8.11 12.43
C SER A 73 -2.47 9.24 11.61
N GLY A 74 -3.77 9.45 11.77
CA GLY A 74 -4.58 10.44 11.05
C GLY A 74 -6.05 10.22 11.39
N ALA A 75 -6.88 11.27 11.30
CA ALA A 75 -8.33 11.21 11.53
C ALA A 75 -8.76 10.47 12.82
N GLY A 76 -8.00 10.61 13.92
CA GLY A 76 -8.27 9.92 15.18
C GLY A 76 -8.01 8.39 15.17
N ILE A 77 -7.39 7.88 14.10
CA ILE A 77 -6.97 6.50 13.96
C ILE A 77 -5.46 6.40 14.18
N THR A 78 -5.02 5.33 14.83
CA THR A 78 -3.60 4.96 14.93
C THR A 78 -3.44 3.49 14.58
N LEU A 79 -2.60 3.21 13.58
CA LEU A 79 -2.18 1.86 13.21
C LEU A 79 -0.73 1.66 13.63
N ARG A 80 -0.42 0.58 14.36
CA ARG A 80 0.95 0.16 14.65
C ARG A 80 1.20 -1.23 14.12
N ILE A 81 2.33 -1.42 13.47
CA ILE A 81 2.79 -2.71 12.95
C ILE A 81 4.17 -2.99 13.57
N GLY A 82 4.27 -4.03 14.38
CA GLY A 82 5.52 -4.47 14.99
C GLY A 82 6.46 -5.10 13.96
N LYS A 83 7.75 -5.23 14.31
CA LYS A 83 8.77 -5.82 13.43
C LYS A 83 8.44 -7.26 12.99
N ALA A 84 7.80 -8.04 13.86
CA ALA A 84 7.33 -9.40 13.59
C ALA A 84 5.95 -9.46 12.90
N GLY A 85 5.40 -8.33 12.46
CA GLY A 85 4.13 -8.26 11.73
C GLY A 85 2.87 -8.14 12.61
N ALA A 86 2.99 -8.24 13.94
CA ALA A 86 1.88 -8.02 14.87
C ALA A 86 1.30 -6.60 14.70
N ALA A 87 0.00 -6.49 14.45
CA ALA A 87 -0.66 -5.21 14.23
C ALA A 87 -1.61 -4.86 15.37
N THR A 88 -1.74 -3.56 15.64
CA THR A 88 -2.76 -3.01 16.53
C THR A 88 -3.37 -1.78 15.90
N VAL A 89 -4.66 -1.57 16.13
CA VAL A 89 -5.36 -0.34 15.72
C VAL A 89 -6.03 0.31 16.93
N LYS A 90 -6.03 1.64 16.95
CA LYS A 90 -6.88 2.45 17.81
C LYS A 90 -7.81 3.24 16.92
N HIS A 91 -9.12 3.00 17.04
CA HIS A 91 -10.13 3.72 16.27
C HIS A 91 -10.87 4.74 17.16
N LEU A 92 -10.59 6.03 16.98
CA LEU A 92 -11.21 7.13 17.73
C LEU A 92 -11.10 6.95 19.26
N LYS A 93 -12.25 6.87 19.95
CA LYS A 93 -12.38 6.68 21.40
C LYS A 93 -12.35 5.21 21.81
N ARG A 94 -12.30 4.27 20.85
CA ARG A 94 -12.23 2.83 21.16
C ARG A 94 -10.86 2.48 21.77
N PRO A 95 -10.80 1.44 22.62
CA PRO A 95 -9.53 0.88 23.08
C PRO A 95 -8.63 0.44 21.92
N VAL A 96 -7.34 0.28 22.20
CA VAL A 96 -6.42 -0.34 21.26
C VAL A 96 -6.76 -1.82 21.15
N THR A 97 -6.89 -2.34 19.94
CA THR A 97 -7.20 -3.74 19.66
C THR A 97 -6.08 -4.40 18.84
N ALA A 98 -5.86 -5.69 19.05
CA ALA A 98 -4.92 -6.48 18.28
C ALA A 98 -5.56 -6.97 16.97
N CYS A 99 -4.78 -6.98 15.89
CA CYS A 99 -5.25 -7.37 14.57
C CYS A 99 -4.29 -8.34 13.88
N SER A 100 -4.85 -9.27 13.12
CA SER A 100 -4.14 -10.22 12.28
C SER A 100 -4.44 -9.94 10.81
N VAL A 101 -3.49 -10.27 9.93
CA VAL A 101 -3.79 -10.32 8.49
C VAL A 101 -4.64 -11.55 8.22
N ILE A 102 -5.62 -11.41 7.34
CA ILE A 102 -6.42 -12.52 6.79
C ILE A 102 -6.03 -12.80 5.33
#